data_AF-A0A431FWV3-F1
#
_entry.id   AF-A0A431FWV3-F1
#
_cell.length_a   1.000
_cell.length_b   1.000
_cell.length_c   1.000
_cell.angle_alpha   90.00
_cell.angle_beta   90.00
_cell.angle_gamma   90.00
#
_symmetry.space_group_name_H-M   'P 1'
#
loop_
_entity.id
_entity.type
_entity.pdbx_description
1 polymer ?
#
loop_
_entity_poly.entity_id
_entity_poly.type
_entity_poly.pdbx_seq_one_letter_code
_entity_poly.pdbx_strand_id
1 'polypeptide(L)'
;MSDKLSDSGIIAIFVFSCKEGNLFIDDLCISCRALGRKLETRMFFKAFELALKFFNLKNNNARLYYQKGERNMPFLSFLEQISKEFEKNSALVSFQNLNFKGLIIHEN
;
A
#
# COMPACT_ATOMS: atom_id res chain seq x y z
N MET A 1 -24.57 9.68 -13.26
CA MET A 1 -23.68 8.89 -14.12
C MET A 1 -23.62 7.49 -13.51
N SER A 2 -24.40 6.55 -14.06
CA SER A 2 -24.43 5.15 -13.62
C SER A 2 -23.64 4.35 -14.64
N ASP A 3 -22.57 3.70 -14.20
CA ASP A 3 -21.84 2.76 -15.05
C ASP A 3 -22.46 1.37 -14.94
N LYS A 4 -22.81 0.80 -16.10
CA LYS A 4 -23.46 -0.51 -16.27
C LYS A 4 -22.51 -1.55 -16.88
N LEU A 5 -21.20 -1.28 -16.97
CA LEU A 5 -20.29 -1.93 -17.93
C LEU A 5 -18.81 -2.06 -17.47
N SER A 6 -18.48 -2.65 -16.31
CA SER A 6 -17.09 -3.13 -16.12
C SER A 6 -16.93 -4.14 -14.99
N ASP A 7 -16.43 -5.33 -15.32
CA ASP A 7 -15.78 -6.23 -14.37
C ASP A 7 -14.55 -5.48 -13.83
N SER A 8 -14.51 -5.17 -12.53
CA SER A 8 -13.83 -3.97 -12.01
C SER A 8 -12.30 -3.93 -12.13
N GLY A 9 -11.68 -4.92 -12.78
CA GLY A 9 -10.25 -4.97 -13.09
C GLY A 9 -9.36 -4.87 -11.85
N ILE A 10 -8.05 -4.82 -12.06
CA ILE A 10 -7.11 -4.51 -10.98
C ILE A 10 -7.27 -3.03 -10.60
N ILE A 11 -7.71 -2.76 -9.37
CA ILE A 11 -7.91 -1.39 -8.86
C ILE A 11 -6.70 -0.85 -8.09
N ALA A 12 -5.77 -1.72 -7.69
CA ALA A 12 -4.54 -1.35 -7.02
C ALA A 12 -3.43 -2.38 -7.30
N ILE A 13 -2.20 -1.90 -7.42
CA ILE A 13 -0.99 -2.71 -7.53
C ILE A 13 -0.01 -2.19 -6.47
N PHE A 14 0.50 -3.10 -5.66
CA PHE A 14 1.55 -2.84 -4.67
C PHE A 14 2.75 -3.72 -5.01
N VAL A 15 3.89 -3.11 -5.31
CA VAL A 15 5.10 -3.82 -5.67
C VAL A 15 6.07 -3.76 -4.48
N PHE A 16 6.47 -4.93 -4.02
CA PHE A 16 7.43 -5.08 -2.93
C PHE A 16 8.64 -5.85 -3.40
N SER A 17 9.82 -5.45 -2.94
CA SER A 17 11.04 -6.23 -3.06
C SER A 17 11.68 -6.46 -1.70
N CYS A 18 12.45 -7.53 -1.58
CA CYS A 18 13.25 -7.85 -0.41
C CYS A 18 14.73 -7.81 -0.79
N LYS A 19 15.54 -7.05 -0.06
CA LYS A 19 17.00 -6.98 -0.22
C LYS A 19 17.65 -7.05 1.15
N GLU A 20 18.58 -7.98 1.33
CA GLU A 20 19.32 -8.17 2.59
C GLU A 20 18.41 -8.32 3.82
N GLY A 21 17.24 -8.96 3.64
CA GLY A 21 16.25 -9.14 4.71
C GLY A 21 15.41 -7.90 5.03
N ASN A 22 15.53 -6.81 4.25
CA ASN A 22 14.73 -5.59 4.40
C ASN A 22 13.66 -5.51 3.30
N LEU A 23 12.44 -5.10 3.67
CA LEU A 23 11.34 -4.92 2.73
C LEU A 23 11.35 -3.49 2.16
N PHE A 24 11.11 -3.40 0.86
CA PHE A 24 11.01 -2.15 0.11
C PHE A 24 9.66 -2.09 -0.58
N ILE A 25 9.06 -0.90 -0.59
CA ILE A 25 7.86 -0.58 -1.38
C ILE A 25 8.34 0.17 -2.61
N ASP A 26 8.40 -0.53 -3.74
CA ASP A 26 8.98 -0.01 -4.98
C ASP A 26 7.96 0.80 -5.77
N ASP A 27 6.69 0.38 -5.78
CA ASP A 27 5.61 1.08 -6.47
C ASP A 27 4.26 0.86 -5.76
N LEU A 28 3.43 1.90 -5.80
CA LEU A 28 2.10 1.92 -5.21
C LEU A 28 1.16 2.65 -6.16
N CYS A 29 0.39 1.88 -6.91
CA CYS A 29 -0.58 2.38 -7.87
C CYS A 29 -1.99 2.09 -7.37
N ILE A 30 -2.79 3.12 -7.13
CA ILE A 30 -4.20 2.97 -6.77
C ILE A 30 -5.03 3.73 -7.80
N SER A 31 -6.02 3.05 -8.38
CA SER A 31 -6.96 3.66 -9.30
C SER A 31 -7.73 4.81 -8.63
N CYS A 32 -8.00 5.88 -9.37
CA CYS A 32 -8.91 6.94 -8.94
C CYS A 32 -10.31 6.42 -8.57
N ARG A 33 -10.69 5.22 -9.04
CA ARG A 33 -11.94 4.55 -8.65
C ARG A 33 -11.91 3.98 -7.23
N ALA A 34 -10.73 3.78 -6.64
CA ALA A 34 -10.57 3.25 -5.29
C ALA A 34 -10.03 4.31 -4.31
N LEU A 35 -9.25 5.27 -4.82
CA LEU A 35 -8.69 6.38 -4.07
C LEU A 35 -9.80 7.29 -3.48
N GLY A 36 -9.62 7.76 -2.24
CA GLY A 36 -10.55 8.58 -1.47
C GLY A 36 -11.68 7.79 -0.81
N ARG A 37 -11.77 6.47 -1.00
CA ARG A 37 -12.86 5.62 -0.47
C ARG A 37 -12.50 4.88 0.82
N LYS A 38 -11.36 5.23 1.44
CA LYS A 38 -10.83 4.61 2.67
C LYS A 38 -10.48 3.12 2.51
N LEU A 39 -10.19 2.71 1.27
CA LEU A 39 -9.79 1.35 0.92
C LEU A 39 -8.26 1.20 0.91
N GLU A 40 -7.54 2.29 0.66
CA GLU A 40 -6.10 2.35 0.43
C GLU A 40 -5.34 1.74 1.60
N THR A 41 -5.62 2.20 2.81
CA THR A 41 -4.97 1.73 4.05
C THR A 41 -5.18 0.23 4.25
N ARG A 42 -6.41 -0.26 4.02
CA ARG A 42 -6.73 -1.69 4.18
C ARG A 42 -6.03 -2.54 3.11
N MET A 43 -6.12 -2.14 1.85
CA MET A 43 -5.47 -2.86 0.74
C MET A 43 -3.95 -2.88 0.92
N PHE A 44 -3.37 -1.73 1.27
CA PHE A 44 -1.94 -1.58 1.47
C PHE A 44 -1.42 -2.45 2.61
N PHE A 45 -2.00 -2.37 3.81
CA PHE A 45 -1.50 -3.18 4.93
C PHE A 45 -1.76 -4.67 4.73
N LYS A 46 -2.81 -5.06 4.00
CA LYS A 46 -2.97 -6.46 3.61
C LYS A 46 -1.88 -6.90 2.65
N ALA A 47 -1.58 -6.10 1.62
CA ALA A 47 -0.50 -6.41 0.68
C ALA A 47 0.87 -6.46 1.39
N PHE A 48 1.09 -5.59 2.36
CA PHE A 48 2.28 -5.59 3.21
C PHE A 48 2.34 -6.87 4.07
N GLU A 49 1.25 -7.29 4.71
CA GLU A 49 1.18 -8.58 5.42
C GLU A 49 1.57 -9.75 4.51
N LEU A 50 1.01 -9.78 3.30
CA LEU A 50 1.30 -10.83 2.31
C LEU A 50 2.77 -10.80 1.88
N ALA A 51 3.36 -9.62 1.68
CA ALA A 51 4.78 -9.48 1.35
C ALA A 51 5.69 -9.97 2.49
N LEU A 52 5.38 -9.63 3.74
CA LEU A 52 6.12 -10.11 4.91
C LEU A 52 6.11 -11.64 4.99
N LYS A 53 4.94 -12.25 4.77
CA LYS A 53 4.78 -13.72 4.72
C LYS A 53 5.55 -14.34 3.55
N PHE A 54 5.40 -13.77 2.35
CA PHE A 54 6.04 -14.27 1.13
C PHE A 54 7.57 -14.29 1.25
N PHE A 55 8.16 -13.23 1.80
CA PHE A 55 9.62 -13.14 2.00
C PHE A 55 10.10 -13.74 3.33
N ASN A 56 9.22 -14.33 4.14
CA ASN A 56 9.50 -14.86 5.47
C ASN A 56 10.27 -13.88 6.38
N LEU A 57 9.88 -12.61 6.35
CA LEU A 57 10.53 -11.55 7.11
C LEU A 57 9.95 -11.46 8.52
N LYS A 58 10.86 -11.29 9.49
CA LYS A 58 10.50 -11.02 10.89
C LYS A 58 10.45 -9.53 11.23
N ASN A 59 10.94 -8.68 10.32
CA ASN A 59 10.83 -7.24 10.50
C ASN A 59 9.40 -6.79 10.18
N ASN A 60 9.00 -5.69 10.81
CA ASN A 60 7.69 -5.09 10.59
C ASN A 60 7.82 -3.74 9.90
N ASN A 61 8.95 -3.44 9.26
CA ASN A 61 9.20 -2.15 8.65
C ASN A 61 9.51 -2.33 7.17
N ALA A 62 8.95 -1.43 6.36
CA ALA A 62 9.24 -1.32 4.95
C ALA A 62 9.72 0.09 4.63
N ARG A 63 10.72 0.19 3.75
CA ARG A 63 11.17 1.48 3.23
C ARG A 63 10.42 1.80 1.94
N LEU A 64 9.74 2.93 1.92
CA LEU A 64 9.04 3.44 0.75
C LEU A 64 9.84 4.60 0.15
N TYR A 65 10.08 4.55 -1.17
CA TYR A 65 10.65 5.68 -1.90
C TYR A 65 9.55 6.42 -2.65
N TYR A 66 9.61 7.76 -2.65
CA TYR A 66 8.61 8.57 -3.34
C TYR A 66 9.22 9.85 -3.91
N GLN A 67 8.60 10.36 -4.97
CA GLN A 67 8.92 11.66 -5.55
C GLN A 67 7.87 12.69 -5.15
N LYS A 68 8.33 13.87 -4.72
CA LYS A 68 7.44 15.00 -4.41
C LYS A 68 7.13 15.75 -5.70
N GLY A 69 5.84 15.83 -6.04
CA GLY A 69 5.35 16.60 -7.18
C GLY A 69 3.89 16.96 -6.97
N GLU A 70 3.40 18.02 -7.62
CA GLU A 70 2.05 18.56 -7.41
C GLU A 70 0.94 17.53 -7.66
N ARG A 71 1.17 16.60 -8.59
CA ARG A 71 0.22 15.52 -8.92
C ARG A 71 0.20 14.39 -7.89
N ASN A 72 1.13 14.39 -6.93
CA ASN A 72 1.29 13.33 -5.93
C ASN A 72 0.58 13.64 -4.60
N MET A 73 -0.21 14.72 -4.52
CA MET A 73 -0.85 15.15 -3.29
C MET A 73 -1.69 14.05 -2.60
N PRO A 74 -2.54 13.27 -3.31
CA PRO A 74 -3.32 12.22 -2.66
C PRO A 74 -2.46 11.11 -2.03
N PHE A 75 -1.36 10.76 -2.70
CA PHE A 75 -0.40 9.80 -2.19
C PHE A 75 0.34 10.37 -0.98
N LEU A 76 0.73 11.65 -0.99
CA LEU A 76 1.38 12.29 0.16
C LEU A 76 0.45 12.29 1.37
N SER A 77 -0.82 12.62 1.20
CA SER A 77 -1.83 12.54 2.27
C SER A 77 -2.02 11.10 2.78
N PHE A 78 -1.94 10.10 1.90
CA PHE A 78 -1.96 8.70 2.30
C PHE A 78 -0.68 8.30 3.05
N LEU A 79 0.49 8.76 2.59
CA LEU A 79 1.79 8.48 3.21
C LEU A 79 1.85 9.02 4.65
N GLU A 80 1.32 10.22 4.88
CA GLU A 80 1.15 10.83 6.20
C GLU A 80 0.27 10.01 7.16
N GLN A 81 -0.65 9.18 6.63
CA GLN A 81 -1.47 8.30 7.46
C GLN A 81 -0.75 7.01 7.86
N ILE A 82 0.15 6.51 7.00
CA ILE A 82 0.81 5.21 7.20
C ILE A 82 2.22 5.32 7.77
N SER A 83 2.86 6.49 7.71
CA SER A 83 4.21 6.75 8.23
C SER A 83 4.27 8.02 9.06
N LYS A 84 5.14 8.00 10.08
CA LYS A 84 5.55 9.17 10.86
C LYS A 84 7.03 9.51 10.68
N GLU A 85 7.75 8.70 9.92
CA GLU A 85 9.20 8.72 9.80
C GLU A 85 9.57 9.04 8.36
N PHE A 86 9.81 10.33 8.10
CA PHE A 86 10.10 10.85 6.78
C PHE A 86 11.57 11.23 6.63
N GLU A 87 12.12 10.88 5.48
CA GLU A 87 13.37 11.41 4.96
C GLU A 87 13.08 12.18 3.66
N LYS A 88 14.12 12.79 3.08
CA LYS A 88 14.00 13.70 1.92
C LYS A 88 13.08 13.15 0.81
N ASN A 89 13.29 11.88 0.41
CA ASN A 89 12.56 11.16 -0.64
C ASN A 89 12.17 9.73 -0.22
N SER A 90 12.17 9.44 1.08
CA SER A 90 11.85 8.11 1.60
C SER A 90 11.02 8.21 2.87
N ALA A 91 10.29 7.15 3.20
CA ALA A 91 9.58 7.04 4.46
C ALA A 91 9.72 5.62 5.01
N LEU A 92 9.80 5.49 6.33
CA LEU A 92 9.75 4.20 6.99
C LEU A 92 8.30 3.91 7.37
N VAL A 93 7.77 2.79 6.88
CA VAL A 93 6.38 2.37 7.14
C VAL A 93 6.41 1.14 8.03
N SER A 94 5.88 1.26 9.25
CA SER A 94 5.69 0.12 10.11
C SER A 94 4.38 -0.59 9.79
N PHE A 95 4.41 -1.91 9.74
CA PHE A 95 3.25 -2.76 9.56
C PHE A 95 2.25 -2.52 10.69
N GLN A 96 1.00 -2.33 10.29
CA GLN A 96 -0.13 -2.21 11.21
C GLN A 96 -1.06 -3.39 10.96
N ASN A 97 -1.29 -4.19 12.01
CA ASN A 97 -2.27 -5.25 11.93
C ASN A 97 -3.67 -4.63 11.99
N LEU A 98 -4.31 -4.50 10.82
CA LEU A 98 -5.66 -3.96 10.71
C LEU A 98 -6.70 -5.07 10.90
N ASN A 99 -7.80 -4.72 11.56
CA ASN A 99 -8.95 -5.60 11.63
C ASN A 99 -9.69 -5.62 10.29
N PHE A 100 -9.65 -6.78 9.62
CA PHE A 100 -10.33 -7.02 8.35
C PHE A 100 -11.74 -7.63 8.51
N LYS A 101 -12.37 -7.54 9.69
CA LYS A 101 -13.73 -8.08 9.92
C LYS A 101 -14.70 -7.56 8.86
N GLY A 102 -15.40 -8.49 8.21
CA GLY A 102 -16.33 -8.20 7.11
C GLY A 102 -15.69 -8.09 5.72
N LEU A 103 -14.36 -8.25 5.61
CA LEU A 103 -13.65 -8.39 4.35
C LEU A 103 -13.30 -9.86 4.13
N ILE A 104 -13.77 -10.44 3.02
CA ILE A 104 -13.39 -11.79 2.61
C ILE A 104 -12.26 -11.65 1.59
N ILE A 105 -11.13 -12.31 1.86
CA ILE A 105 -9.96 -12.30 0.98
C ILE A 105 -9.74 -13.73 0.51
N HIS A 106 -9.64 -13.91 -0.80
CA HIS A 106 -9.32 -15.18 -1.41
C HIS A 106 -7.81 -15.24 -1.63
N GLU A 107 -7.17 -16.24 -1.04
CA GLU A 107 -5.77 -16.60 -1.32
C GLU A 107 -5.82 -17.71 -2.38
N ASN A 108 -5.06 -17.57 -3.47
CA ASN A 108 -4.91 -18.60 -4.51
C ASN A 108 -3.78 -19.56 -4.15
#